data_AF-A0A530H971-F1
#
_entry.id   AF-A0A530H971-F1
#
_cell.length_a   1.000
_cell.length_b   1.000
_cell.length_c   1.000
_cell.angle_alpha   90.00
_cell.angle_beta   90.00
_cell.angle_gamma   90.00
#
_symmetry.space_group_name_H-M   'P 1'
#
loop_
_entity.id
_entity.type
_entity.pdbx_description
1 polymer ?
#
loop_
_entity_poly.entity_id
_entity_poly.type
_entity_poly.pdbx_seq_one_letter_code
_entity_poly.pdbx_strand_id
1 'polypeptide(L)' 'MTEARKPGFSDCNNATLRRAARSLGRFYDDALAPSGLKGTQFGLLFQIHISDEPAM' A
#
# COMPACT_ATOMS: atom_id res chain seq x y z
N MET A 1 -8.10 13.13 30.12
CA MET A 1 -7.58 11.76 29.94
C MET A 1 -6.62 11.80 28.76
N THR A 2 -5.33 11.94 29.00
CA THR A 2 -4.31 12.04 27.95
C THR A 2 -3.89 10.64 27.54
N GLU A 3 -4.43 10.15 26.41
CA GLU A 3 -4.00 8.88 25.83
C GLU A 3 -2.54 9.02 25.39
N ALA A 4 -1.68 8.11 25.86
CA ALA A 4 -0.27 8.10 25.48
C ALA A 4 -0.15 7.92 23.96
N ARG A 5 0.43 8.92 23.29
CA ARG A 5 0.66 8.91 21.84
C ARG A 5 1.52 7.71 21.45
N LYS A 6 0.93 6.70 20.82
CA LYS A 6 1.64 5.53 20.31
C LYS A 6 2.57 5.95 19.14
N PRO A 7 3.83 5.48 19.10
CA PRO A 7 4.72 5.77 17.97
C PRO A 7 4.07 5.35 16.65
N GLY A 8 4.08 6.24 15.65
CA GLY A 8 3.45 5.98 14.35
C GLY A 8 1.94 6.28 14.28
N PHE A 9 1.27 6.51 15.41
CA PHE A 9 -0.12 6.98 15.45
C PHE A 9 -0.18 8.51 15.55
N SER A 10 -1.19 9.09 14.90
CA SER A 10 -1.54 10.51 14.94
C SER A 10 -2.99 10.60 15.36
N ASP A 11 -3.35 11.70 16.02
CA ASP A 11 -4.74 12.04 16.37
C ASP A 11 -5.65 12.12 15.12
N CYS A 12 -5.06 12.28 13.93
CA CYS A 12 -5.74 12.15 12.66
C CYS A 12 -5.62 10.71 12.13
N ASN A 13 -6.74 9.99 12.10
CA ASN A 13 -6.83 8.63 11.54
C ASN A 13 -6.31 8.55 10.11
N ASN A 14 -6.62 9.55 9.26
CA ASN A 14 -6.13 9.59 7.88
C ASN A 14 -4.60 9.71 7.79
N ALA A 15 -3.96 10.43 8.73
CA ALA A 15 -2.51 10.53 8.77
C ALA A 15 -1.84 9.22 9.20
N THR A 16 -2.45 8.51 10.15
CA THR A 16 -2.03 7.16 10.55
C THR A 16 -2.19 6.18 9.39
N LEU A 17 -3.35 6.16 8.73
CA LEU A 17 -3.65 5.29 7.59
C LEU A 17 -2.67 5.51 6.43
N ARG A 18 -2.41 6.77 6.05
CA ARG A 18 -1.46 7.12 4.98
C ARG A 18 -0.04 6.66 5.30
N ARG A 19 0.39 6.72 6.57
CA ARG A 19 1.72 6.22 6.97
C ARG A 19 1.79 4.69 6.88
N ALA A 20 0.77 3.99 7.38
CA ALA A 20 0.68 2.54 7.29
C ALA A 20 0.67 2.08 5.82
N ALA A 21 -0.17 2.68 4.98
CA ALA A 21 -0.28 2.37 3.56
C ALA A 21 1.06 2.56 2.82
N ARG A 22 1.80 3.64 3.10
CA ARG A 22 3.15 3.83 2.53
C ARG A 22 4.16 2.80 3.04
N SER A 23 4.04 2.36 4.30
CA SER A 23 4.92 1.32 4.83
C SER A 23 4.69 -0.02 4.13
N LEU A 24 3.44 -0.41 3.95
CA LEU A 24 3.04 -1.59 3.19
C LEU A 24 3.45 -1.49 1.71
N GLY A 25 3.23 -0.33 1.08
CA GLY A 25 3.62 -0.10 -0.31
C GLY A 25 5.11 -0.37 -0.53
N ARG A 26 5.99 0.19 0.31
CA ARG A 26 7.44 -0.05 0.23
C ARG A 26 7.79 -1.52 0.42
N PHE A 27 7.19 -2.18 1.40
CA PHE A 27 7.42 -3.61 1.64
C PHE A 27 7.08 -4.46 0.41
N TYR A 28 5.95 -4.20 -0.24
CA TYR A 28 5.55 -4.95 -1.43
C TYR A 28 6.34 -4.55 -2.68
N ASP A 29 6.73 -3.28 -2.84
CA ASP A 29 7.63 -2.87 -3.91
C ASP A 29 8.98 -3.59 -3.80
N ASP A 30 9.54 -3.72 -2.59
CA ASP A 30 10.78 -4.47 -2.35
C ASP A 30 10.62 -5.96 -2.68
N ALA A 31 9.47 -6.57 -2.31
CA ALA A 31 9.17 -7.96 -2.63
C ALA A 31 8.99 -8.21 -4.14
N LEU A 32 8.44 -7.22 -4.86
CA LEU A 32 8.23 -7.28 -6.30
C LEU A 32 9.47 -6.92 -7.11
N ALA A 33 10.50 -6.30 -6.51
CA ALA A 33 11.69 -5.85 -7.20
C ALA A 33 12.35 -6.89 -8.14
N PRO A 34 12.44 -8.20 -7.80
CA PRO A 34 13.01 -9.22 -8.70
C PRO A 34 12.22 -9.42 -10.01
N SER A 35 10.92 -9.09 -10.01
CA SER A 35 10.07 -9.16 -11.21
C SER A 35 10.26 -7.95 -12.15
N GLY A 36 10.95 -6.90 -11.69
CA GLY A 36 11.05 -5.62 -12.41
C GLY A 36 9.75 -4.81 -12.44
N LEU A 37 8.69 -5.25 -11.74
CA LEU A 37 7.41 -4.56 -11.68
C LEU A 37 7.33 -3.59 -10.50
N LYS A 38 6.66 -2.45 -10.72
CA LYS A 38 6.16 -1.60 -9.63
C LYS A 38 4.87 -2.20 -9.05
N GLY A 39 4.57 -1.93 -7.78
CA GLY A 39 3.30 -2.33 -7.15
C GLY A 39 2.06 -1.88 -7.93
N THR A 40 2.10 -0.70 -8.57
CA THR A 40 0.99 -0.22 -9.42
C THR A 40 0.81 -1.07 -10.68
N GLN A 41 1.90 -1.48 -11.33
CA GLN A 41 1.85 -2.34 -12.52
C GLN A 41 1.34 -3.73 -12.15
N PHE A 42 1.82 -4.29 -11.03
CA PHE A 42 1.28 -5.54 -10.50
C PHE A 42 -0.22 -5.44 -10.24
N GLY A 43 -0.69 -4.33 -9.66
CA GLY A 43 -2.12 -4.09 -9.44
C GLY A 43 -2.94 -4.10 -10.73
N LEU A 44 -2.44 -3.48 -11.81
CA LEU A 44 -3.12 -3.51 -13.12
C LEU A 44 -3.17 -4.93 -13.71
N LEU A 45 -2.06 -5.67 -13.65
CA LEU A 45 -2.00 -7.05 -14.11
C LEU A 45 -2.95 -7.96 -13.32
N PHE A 46 -3.02 -7.75 -12.00
CA PHE A 46 -3.97 -8.47 -11.15
C PHE A 46 -5.42 -8.15 -11.51
N GLN A 47 -5.74 -6.88 -11.78
CA GLN A 47 -7.08 -6.49 -12.25
C GLN A 47 -7.45 -7.21 -13.55
N ILE A 48 -6.58 -7.18 -14.55
CA ILE A 48 -6.79 -7.90 -15.81
C ILE A 48 -6.98 -9.39 -15.57
N HIS A 49 -6.19 -9.98 -14.67
CA HIS A 49 -6.29 -11.40 -14.34
C HIS A 49 -7.64 -11.78 -13.70
N ILE A 50 -8.19 -10.92 -12.83
CA ILE A 50 -9.47 -11.21 -12.16
C ILE A 50 -10.70 -10.85 -13.00
N SER A 51 -10.61 -9.83 -13.87
CA SER A 51 -11.73 -9.35 -14.67
C SER A 51 -11.80 -10.01 -16.05
N ASP A 52 -10.70 -10.59 -16.54
CA ASP A 52 -10.50 -11.02 -17.93
C ASP A 52 -10.73 -9.88 -18.96
N GLU A 53 -10.60 -8.63 -18.50
CA GLU A 53 -10.75 -7.42 -19.31
C GLU A 53 -9.61 -6.42 -19.03
N PRO A 54 -9.27 -5.51 -19.96
CA PRO A 54 -8.27 -4.48 -19.73
C PRO A 54 -8.58 -3.63 -18.47
N ALA A 55 -7.55 -3.31 -17.67
CA ALA A 55 -7.70 -2.43 -16.52
C ALA A 55 -8.06 -1.00 -16.99
N MET A 56 -9.14 -0.44 -16.43
CA MET A 56 -9.65 0.91 -16.73
C MET A 56 -8.95 2.00 -15.91
#